data_AF-A0A182EBB6-F1
#
_entry.id   AF-A0A182EBB6-F1
#
_cell.length_a   1.000
_cell.length_b   1.000
_cell.length_c   1.000
_cell.angle_alpha   90.00
_cell.angle_beta   90.00
_cell.angle_gamma   90.00
#
_symmetry.space_group_name_H-M   'P 1'
#
loop_
_entity.id
_entity.type
_entity.pdbx_description
1 polymer ?
#
loop_
_entity_poly.entity_id
_entity_poly.type
_entity_poly.pdbx_seq_one_letter_code
_entity_poly.pdbx_strand_id
1 'polypeptide(L)'
;MESKDSSNESLLEALSTITCTEEFTDFVPLPAIDYKIMFSVSVAGIGILPGEFAPNGALRFHLPVIYIIISRQVRQEETPSVNILGEAKFPNLEWKYVMQMRFRVGTGESGMDRVVDSDLFELGKRHPPIVIRIGDRSIQRVRIEMKFVEMLHNFLPKFEYGDITLKFKDETLQVYKALLSLHSNYMGTNSIQ
;
A
#
# COMPACT_ATOMS: atom_id res chain seq x y z
N MET A 1 -2.66 -50.45 -3.54
CA MET A 1 -3.51 -49.82 -4.56
C MET A 1 -4.21 -48.67 -3.86
N GLU A 2 -3.62 -47.48 -3.91
CA GLU A 2 -4.26 -46.22 -3.51
C GLU A 2 -3.48 -45.10 -4.19
N SER A 3 -4.03 -44.61 -5.30
CA SER A 3 -3.49 -43.55 -6.13
C SER A 3 -4.55 -42.45 -6.22
N LYS A 4 -4.56 -41.54 -5.26
CA LYS A 4 -5.28 -40.28 -5.30
C LYS A 4 -4.50 -39.28 -4.46
N ASP A 5 -3.88 -38.30 -5.11
CA ASP A 5 -3.69 -36.93 -4.60
C ASP A 5 -2.90 -36.02 -5.56
N SER A 6 -2.38 -36.54 -6.68
CA SER A 6 -1.71 -35.71 -7.70
C SER A 6 -2.66 -34.73 -8.44
N SER A 7 -3.96 -35.00 -8.53
CA SER A 7 -4.89 -34.12 -9.25
C SER A 7 -5.31 -32.87 -8.47
N ASN A 8 -5.32 -32.94 -7.13
CA ASN A 8 -5.73 -31.82 -6.28
C ASN A 8 -4.59 -30.83 -6.10
N GLU A 9 -3.35 -31.29 -5.97
CA GLU A 9 -2.18 -30.40 -5.96
C GLU A 9 -2.03 -29.65 -7.28
N SER A 10 -2.22 -30.32 -8.42
CA SER A 10 -2.17 -29.68 -9.74
C SER A 10 -3.31 -28.67 -9.96
N LEU A 11 -4.51 -28.91 -9.40
CA LEU A 11 -5.60 -27.93 -9.43
C LEU A 11 -5.34 -26.74 -8.50
N LEU A 12 -4.73 -26.95 -7.34
CA LEU A 12 -4.33 -25.88 -6.43
C LEU A 12 -3.15 -25.07 -6.99
N GLU A 13 -2.23 -25.70 -7.70
CA GLU A 13 -1.16 -25.04 -8.47
C GLU A 13 -1.73 -24.27 -9.66
N ALA A 14 -2.71 -24.84 -10.36
CA ALA A 14 -3.40 -24.14 -11.45
C ALA A 14 -4.22 -22.94 -10.92
N LEU A 15 -4.89 -23.08 -9.78
CA LEU A 15 -5.59 -21.97 -9.12
C LEU A 15 -4.62 -20.93 -8.53
N SER A 16 -3.43 -21.35 -8.06
CA SER A 16 -2.39 -20.43 -7.57
C SER A 16 -1.69 -19.70 -8.71
N THR A 17 -1.59 -20.29 -9.90
CA THR A 17 -1.07 -19.64 -11.12
C THR A 17 -2.12 -18.80 -11.85
N ILE A 18 -3.41 -18.92 -11.52
CA ILE A 18 -4.48 -18.00 -11.96
C ILE A 18 -4.56 -16.74 -11.05
N THR A 19 -3.55 -16.48 -10.21
CA THR A 19 -3.36 -15.17 -9.53
C THR A 19 -3.03 -14.00 -10.49
N CYS A 20 -3.23 -14.20 -11.79
CA CYS A 20 -2.91 -13.28 -12.88
C CYS A 20 -3.89 -12.12 -12.96
N THR A 21 -3.49 -10.95 -12.47
CA THR A 21 -3.85 -9.62 -13.04
C THR A 21 -5.34 -9.30 -13.21
N GLU A 22 -6.25 -9.97 -12.50
CA GLU A 22 -7.67 -9.61 -12.53
C GLU A 22 -7.91 -8.39 -11.63
N GLU A 23 -8.30 -7.28 -12.27
CA GLU A 23 -8.84 -6.13 -11.55
C GLU A 23 -10.23 -6.46 -11.00
N PHE A 24 -10.46 -6.17 -9.72
CA PHE A 24 -11.74 -6.43 -9.05
C PHE A 24 -12.32 -5.16 -8.44
N THR A 25 -13.65 -5.04 -8.47
CA THR A 25 -14.36 -3.82 -8.07
C THR A 25 -15.15 -3.95 -6.76
N ASP A 26 -15.00 -5.06 -6.02
CA ASP A 26 -15.65 -5.27 -4.72
C ASP A 26 -14.77 -6.14 -3.79
N PHE A 27 -15.37 -6.82 -2.82
CA PHE A 27 -14.70 -7.70 -1.87
C PHE A 27 -13.87 -8.80 -2.52
N VAL A 28 -12.59 -8.89 -2.13
CA VAL A 28 -11.68 -9.94 -2.59
C VAL A 28 -10.91 -10.60 -1.46
N PRO A 29 -10.82 -11.93 -1.45
CA PRO A 29 -10.10 -12.66 -0.42
C PRO A 29 -8.60 -12.35 -0.48
N LEU A 30 -8.01 -12.08 0.68
CA LEU A 30 -6.56 -11.97 0.79
C LEU A 30 -5.95 -13.40 0.80
N PRO A 31 -5.12 -13.78 -0.20
CA PRO A 31 -4.56 -15.13 -0.31
C PRO A 31 -3.74 -15.52 0.91
N ALA A 32 -3.01 -14.55 1.47
CA ALA A 32 -2.08 -14.74 2.58
C ALA A 32 -2.76 -15.10 3.92
N ILE A 33 -4.09 -15.06 4.02
CA ILE A 33 -4.89 -15.45 5.19
C ILE A 33 -5.83 -16.61 4.90
N ASP A 34 -5.37 -17.55 4.06
CA ASP A 34 -6.13 -18.73 3.62
C ASP A 34 -7.46 -18.37 2.94
N TYR A 35 -7.54 -17.19 2.31
CA TYR A 35 -8.75 -16.69 1.64
C TYR A 35 -9.99 -16.55 2.55
N LYS A 36 -9.81 -16.59 3.89
CA LYS A 36 -10.94 -16.60 4.85
C LYS A 36 -11.66 -15.26 4.97
N ILE A 37 -10.96 -14.16 4.70
CA ILE A 37 -11.49 -12.81 4.87
C ILE A 37 -11.30 -12.04 3.57
N MET A 38 -12.38 -11.44 3.10
CA MET A 38 -12.41 -10.60 1.92
C MET A 38 -12.29 -9.13 2.30
N PHE A 39 -11.55 -8.38 1.48
CA PHE A 39 -11.31 -6.96 1.69
C PHE A 39 -11.86 -6.13 0.54
N SER A 40 -12.40 -4.97 0.88
CA SER A 40 -12.82 -3.94 -0.07
C SER A 40 -12.37 -2.58 0.45
N VAL A 41 -11.93 -1.70 -0.44
CA VAL A 41 -11.55 -0.32 -0.10
C VAL A 41 -12.45 0.64 -0.87
N SER A 42 -13.03 1.61 -0.18
CA SER A 42 -13.81 2.68 -0.81
C SER A 42 -13.32 4.03 -0.33
N VAL A 43 -13.38 5.03 -1.20
CA VAL A 43 -12.90 6.38 -0.92
C VAL A 43 -14.02 7.37 -1.23
N ALA A 44 -14.27 8.28 -0.29
CA ALA A 44 -15.25 9.35 -0.46
C ALA A 44 -14.91 10.21 -1.68
N GLY A 45 -15.86 10.35 -2.60
CA GLY A 45 -15.68 11.10 -3.85
C GLY A 45 -15.10 10.29 -5.02
N ILE A 46 -14.60 9.06 -4.77
CA ILE A 46 -14.11 8.15 -5.83
C ILE A 46 -15.04 6.94 -5.96
N GLY A 47 -15.47 6.36 -4.83
CA GLY A 47 -16.22 5.11 -4.79
C GLY A 47 -15.33 3.93 -4.40
N ILE A 48 -15.72 2.71 -4.78
CA ILE A 48 -14.94 1.50 -4.52
C ILE A 48 -13.70 1.51 -5.42
N LEU A 49 -12.53 1.30 -4.82
CA LEU A 49 -11.28 1.25 -5.56
C LEU A 49 -11.12 -0.12 -6.24
N PRO A 50 -10.66 -0.15 -7.50
CA PRO A 50 -10.29 -1.40 -8.12
C PRO A 50 -9.04 -1.96 -7.43
N GLY A 51 -9.02 -3.27 -7.21
CA GLY A 51 -7.87 -3.94 -6.61
C GLY A 51 -7.22 -4.96 -7.56
N GLU A 52 -5.96 -5.29 -7.28
CA GLU A 52 -5.17 -6.30 -7.97
C GLU A 52 -4.37 -7.13 -6.94
N PHE A 53 -3.98 -8.35 -7.31
CA PHE A 53 -3.06 -9.16 -6.50
C PHE A 53 -1.60 -8.74 -6.77
N ALA A 54 -0.85 -8.50 -5.71
CA ALA A 54 0.59 -8.33 -5.79
C ALA A 54 1.29 -9.71 -5.78
N PRO A 55 2.49 -9.83 -6.39
CA PRO A 55 3.23 -11.10 -6.45
C PRO A 55 3.56 -11.74 -5.10
N ASN A 56 3.56 -10.95 -4.02
CA ASN A 56 3.78 -11.40 -2.65
C ASN A 56 2.50 -11.86 -1.93
N GLY A 57 1.37 -11.96 -2.64
CA GLY A 57 0.08 -12.34 -2.07
C GLY A 57 -0.65 -11.22 -1.32
N ALA A 58 -0.18 -9.97 -1.41
CA ALA A 58 -0.90 -8.80 -0.91
C ALA A 58 -1.98 -8.34 -1.91
N LEU A 59 -2.94 -7.55 -1.43
CA LEU A 59 -3.91 -6.85 -2.27
C LEU A 59 -3.44 -5.40 -2.46
N ARG A 60 -3.50 -4.89 -3.69
CA ARG A 60 -3.22 -3.50 -4.05
C ARG A 60 -4.48 -2.84 -4.59
N PHE A 61 -4.94 -1.77 -3.95
CA PHE A 61 -6.06 -0.96 -4.41
C PHE A 61 -5.54 0.32 -5.04
N HIS A 62 -6.07 0.66 -6.21
CA HIS A 62 -5.53 1.72 -7.04
C HIS A 62 -6.06 3.10 -6.64
N LEU A 63 -5.15 4.00 -6.29
CA LEU A 63 -5.35 5.44 -6.34
C LEU A 63 -4.56 6.04 -7.51
N PRO A 64 -4.77 7.33 -7.86
CA PRO A 64 -4.10 7.93 -9.02
C PRO A 64 -2.57 7.83 -8.99
N VAL A 65 -1.94 8.06 -7.82
CA VAL A 65 -0.48 8.14 -7.69
C VAL A 65 0.12 7.22 -6.63
N ILE A 66 -0.73 6.50 -5.88
CA ILE A 66 -0.30 5.48 -4.91
C ILE A 66 -1.15 4.22 -5.04
N TYR A 67 -0.66 3.12 -4.46
CA TYR A 67 -1.44 1.95 -4.10
C TYR A 67 -1.74 1.96 -2.60
N ILE A 68 -2.96 1.60 -2.23
CA ILE A 68 -3.26 1.14 -0.86
C ILE A 68 -3.02 -0.37 -0.84
N ILE A 69 -2.22 -0.84 0.11
CA ILE A 69 -1.80 -2.24 0.16
C ILE A 69 -2.31 -2.88 1.43
N ILE A 70 -2.99 -4.02 1.29
CA ILE A 70 -3.40 -4.88 2.39
C ILE A 70 -2.58 -6.16 2.33
N SER A 71 -1.81 -6.44 3.37
CA SER A 71 -0.95 -7.62 3.43
C SER A 71 -1.08 -8.31 4.79
N ARG A 72 -0.76 -9.62 4.84
CA ARG A 72 -0.71 -10.35 6.11
C ARG A 72 0.40 -9.78 7.00
N GLN A 73 0.14 -9.65 8.29
CA GLN A 73 1.20 -9.39 9.25
C GLN A 73 2.05 -10.66 9.43
N VAL A 74 3.38 -10.54 9.29
CA VAL A 74 4.31 -11.69 9.36
C VAL A 74 4.41 -12.29 10.78
N ARG A 75 3.95 -11.57 11.80
CA ARG A 75 3.99 -12.05 13.20
C ARG A 75 2.90 -13.09 13.43
N GLN A 76 3.29 -14.29 13.84
CA GLN A 76 2.41 -15.37 14.25
C GLN A 76 1.72 -15.01 15.57
N GLU A 77 0.60 -14.31 15.50
CA GLU A 77 -0.42 -14.36 16.56
C GLU A 77 -1.52 -15.35 16.12
N GLU A 78 -2.17 -16.02 17.08
CA GLU A 78 -3.33 -16.88 16.79
C GLU A 78 -4.52 -16.11 16.16
N THR A 79 -4.49 -14.78 16.25
CA THR A 79 -5.51 -13.90 15.68
C THR A 79 -5.07 -13.37 14.31
N PRO A 80 -5.93 -13.51 13.27
CA PRO A 80 -5.65 -12.94 11.96
C PRO A 80 -5.37 -11.45 12.06
N SER A 81 -4.18 -11.04 11.62
CA SER A 81 -3.77 -9.63 11.62
C SER A 81 -3.26 -9.22 10.24
N VAL A 82 -3.67 -8.04 9.80
CA VAL A 82 -3.31 -7.47 8.50
C VAL A 82 -2.72 -6.09 8.65
N ASN A 83 -1.80 -5.77 7.75
CA ASN A 83 -1.20 -4.45 7.62
C ASN A 83 -1.90 -3.70 6.48
N ILE A 84 -2.25 -2.44 6.72
CA ILE A 84 -2.57 -1.47 5.68
C ILE A 84 -1.38 -0.53 5.55
N LEU A 85 -0.85 -0.42 4.34
CA LEU A 85 0.25 0.48 3.99
C LEU A 85 -0.04 1.15 2.65
N GLY A 86 0.82 2.06 2.22
CA GLY A 86 0.76 2.58 0.86
C GLY A 86 2.10 2.53 0.15
N GLU A 87 2.05 2.47 -1.17
CA GLU A 87 3.21 2.42 -2.06
C GLU A 87 3.03 3.44 -3.18
N ALA A 88 4.04 4.26 -3.45
CA ALA A 88 3.96 5.22 -4.55
C ALA A 88 4.08 4.51 -5.91
N LYS A 89 3.29 4.95 -6.90
CA LYS A 89 3.44 4.50 -8.29
C LYS A 89 4.70 5.06 -8.96
N PHE A 90 5.23 6.16 -8.40
CA PHE A 90 6.43 6.83 -8.88
C PHE A 90 7.51 6.80 -7.81
N PRO A 91 8.73 6.30 -8.10
CA PRO A 91 9.78 6.13 -7.09
C PRO A 91 10.26 7.45 -6.49
N ASN A 92 10.21 8.53 -7.28
CA ASN A 92 10.60 9.87 -6.88
C ASN A 92 9.44 10.69 -6.28
N LEU A 93 8.31 10.09 -5.92
CA LEU A 93 7.23 10.78 -5.23
C LEU A 93 7.43 10.69 -3.72
N GLU A 94 7.50 11.84 -3.06
CA GLU A 94 7.24 11.98 -1.63
C GLU A 94 5.75 12.24 -1.43
N TRP A 95 5.13 11.49 -0.52
CA TRP A 95 3.70 11.59 -0.28
C TRP A 95 3.31 11.30 1.16
N LYS A 96 2.23 11.95 1.60
CA LYS A 96 1.58 11.73 2.90
C LYS A 96 0.09 12.00 2.75
N TYR A 97 -0.73 11.13 3.32
CA TYR A 97 -2.17 11.27 3.44
C TYR A 97 -2.58 11.25 4.90
N VAL A 98 -3.42 12.20 5.27
CA VAL A 98 -4.20 12.17 6.51
C VAL A 98 -5.63 11.85 6.12
N MET A 99 -6.18 10.77 6.67
CA MET A 99 -7.47 10.23 6.25
C MET A 99 -8.32 9.83 7.45
N GLN A 100 -9.61 10.17 7.40
CA GLN A 100 -10.60 9.56 8.27
C GLN A 100 -10.95 8.19 7.70
N MET A 101 -10.73 7.13 8.46
CA MET A 101 -11.05 5.75 8.06
C MET A 101 -12.21 5.22 8.90
N ARG A 102 -13.03 4.36 8.28
CA ARG A 102 -14.06 3.56 8.93
C ARG A 102 -13.88 2.11 8.53
N PHE A 103 -13.94 1.23 9.52
CA PHE A 103 -13.89 -0.20 9.31
C PHE A 103 -15.30 -0.76 9.45
N ARG A 104 -15.77 -1.45 8.41
CA ARG A 104 -17.03 -2.16 8.40
C ARG A 104 -16.77 -3.64 8.26
N VAL A 105 -17.47 -4.45 9.04
CA VAL A 105 -17.30 -5.91 8.99
C VAL A 105 -18.63 -6.60 8.70
N GLY A 106 -18.54 -7.66 7.92
CA GLY A 106 -19.64 -8.55 7.59
C GLY A 106 -19.31 -9.98 8.03
N THR A 107 -20.33 -10.65 8.58
CA THR A 107 -20.31 -12.09 8.84
C THR A 107 -21.04 -12.82 7.70
N GLY A 108 -20.75 -14.10 7.51
CA GLY A 108 -21.38 -14.91 6.45
C GLY A 108 -22.91 -15.00 6.52
N GLU A 109 -23.48 -14.78 7.71
CA GLU A 109 -24.91 -14.87 7.99
C GLU A 109 -25.67 -13.56 7.72
N SER A 110 -24.97 -12.43 7.62
CA SER A 110 -25.56 -11.10 7.48
C SER A 110 -25.28 -10.49 6.11
N GLY A 111 -26.33 -10.04 5.42
CA GLY A 111 -26.22 -9.24 4.20
C GLY A 111 -25.78 -7.78 4.45
N MET A 112 -25.64 -7.36 5.71
CA MET A 112 -25.28 -5.99 6.08
C MET A 112 -23.95 -5.94 6.84
N ASP A 113 -23.07 -5.03 6.42
CA ASP A 113 -21.80 -4.76 7.11
C ASP A 113 -21.97 -3.66 8.16
N ARG A 114 -21.47 -3.92 9.38
CA ARG A 114 -21.57 -3.01 10.53
C ARG A 114 -20.28 -2.23 10.72
N VAL A 115 -20.39 -0.94 11.03
CA VAL A 115 -19.23 -0.12 11.42
C VAL A 115 -18.76 -0.59 12.80
N VAL A 116 -17.47 -0.91 12.91
CA VAL A 116 -16.86 -1.37 14.17
C VAL A 116 -15.86 -0.38 14.73
N ASP A 117 -15.25 0.44 13.88
CA ASP A 117 -14.24 1.41 14.30
C ASP A 117 -14.14 2.57 13.29
N SER A 118 -13.77 3.75 13.78
CA SER A 118 -13.50 4.94 12.98
C SER A 118 -12.51 5.86 13.68
N ASP A 119 -11.45 6.22 12.97
CA ASP A 119 -10.45 7.16 13.49
C ASP A 119 -9.73 7.92 12.36
N LEU A 120 -8.85 8.84 12.72
CA LEU A 120 -7.94 9.55 11.85
C LEU A 120 -6.61 8.79 11.76
N PHE A 121 -6.21 8.43 10.54
CA PHE A 121 -4.98 7.71 10.28
C PHE A 121 -4.08 8.46 9.30
N GLU A 122 -2.78 8.20 9.42
CA GLU A 122 -1.77 8.71 8.49
C GLU A 122 -1.16 7.56 7.69
N LEU A 123 -1.08 7.75 6.38
CA LEU A 123 -0.29 6.89 5.48
C LEU A 123 0.74 7.75 4.76
N GLY A 124 1.92 7.21 4.54
CA GLY A 124 2.95 7.88 3.78
C GLY A 124 4.18 7.02 3.62
N LYS A 125 5.09 7.44 2.73
CA LYS A 125 6.32 6.69 2.41
C LYS A 125 7.15 6.31 3.64
N ARG A 126 7.13 7.14 4.68
CA ARG A 126 7.92 6.98 5.91
C ARG A 126 7.08 6.62 7.15
N HIS A 127 5.77 6.43 6.99
CA HIS A 127 4.88 6.12 8.11
C HIS A 127 4.80 4.60 8.30
N PRO A 128 4.69 4.11 9.55
CA PRO A 128 4.50 2.70 9.81
C PRO A 128 3.14 2.21 9.25
N PRO A 129 3.01 0.91 8.95
CA PRO A 129 1.73 0.34 8.56
C PRO A 129 0.68 0.46 9.67
N ILE A 130 -0.58 0.65 9.29
CA ILE A 130 -1.72 0.52 10.19
C ILE A 130 -1.99 -0.97 10.38
N VAL A 131 -1.96 -1.45 11.62
CA VAL A 131 -2.17 -2.86 11.93
C VAL A 131 -3.61 -3.07 12.40
N ILE A 132 -4.31 -3.98 11.73
CA ILE A 132 -5.67 -4.40 12.10
C ILE A 132 -5.63 -5.82 12.61
N ARG A 133 -6.19 -6.04 13.80
CA ARG A 133 -6.34 -7.36 14.42
C ARG A 133 -7.79 -7.77 14.33
N ILE A 134 -8.05 -8.94 13.73
CA ILE A 134 -9.39 -9.48 13.55
C ILE A 134 -9.57 -10.58 14.59
N GLY A 135 -10.10 -10.22 15.76
CA GLY A 135 -10.27 -11.14 16.88
C GLY A 135 -11.44 -12.11 16.73
N ASP A 136 -12.50 -11.69 16.02
CA ASP A 136 -13.69 -12.52 15.80
C ASP A 136 -13.54 -13.37 14.54
N ARG A 137 -13.59 -14.69 14.71
CA ARG A 137 -13.44 -15.69 13.63
C ARG A 137 -14.65 -15.77 12.70
N SER A 138 -15.79 -15.19 13.07
CA SER A 138 -17.00 -15.13 12.23
C SER A 138 -16.93 -14.06 11.15
N ILE A 139 -15.98 -13.13 11.25
CA ILE A 139 -15.77 -12.06 10.27
C ILE A 139 -15.24 -12.67 8.97
N GLN A 140 -15.95 -12.42 7.88
CA GLN A 140 -15.60 -12.90 6.53
C GLN A 140 -15.39 -11.74 5.55
N ARG A 141 -15.90 -10.54 5.86
CA ARG A 141 -15.77 -9.35 5.03
C ARG A 141 -15.29 -8.18 5.86
N VAL A 142 -14.31 -7.44 5.34
CA VAL A 142 -13.80 -6.19 5.91
C VAL A 142 -13.80 -5.12 4.82
N ARG A 143 -14.62 -4.10 4.99
CA ARG A 143 -14.65 -2.92 4.12
C ARG A 143 -14.00 -1.75 4.84
N ILE A 144 -13.06 -1.13 4.15
CA ILE A 144 -12.33 0.05 4.62
C ILE A 144 -12.87 1.24 3.84
N GLU A 145 -13.60 2.12 4.52
CA GLU A 145 -14.09 3.37 3.94
C GLU A 145 -13.14 4.50 4.34
N MET A 146 -12.63 5.26 3.37
CA MET A 146 -11.65 6.31 3.58
C MET A 146 -12.21 7.66 3.13
N LYS A 147 -11.85 8.72 3.84
CA LYS A 147 -12.07 10.11 3.42
C LYS A 147 -10.78 10.90 3.65
N PHE A 148 -10.22 11.46 2.59
CA PHE A 148 -9.03 12.30 2.72
C PHE A 148 -9.36 13.60 3.46
N VAL A 149 -8.53 13.91 4.45
CA VAL A 149 -8.52 15.18 5.18
C VAL A 149 -7.42 16.06 4.60
N GLU A 150 -6.23 15.50 4.39
CA GLU A 150 -5.09 16.18 3.80
C GLU A 150 -4.34 15.24 2.84
N MET A 151 -3.87 15.80 1.72
CA MET A 151 -3.06 15.09 0.74
C MET A 151 -1.82 15.90 0.39
N LEU A 152 -0.65 15.27 0.48
CA LEU A 152 0.63 15.83 0.07
C LEU A 152 1.23 14.96 -1.04
N HIS A 153 1.60 15.59 -2.16
CA HIS A 153 2.34 14.99 -3.26
C HIS A 153 3.46 15.92 -3.69
N ASN A 154 4.71 15.50 -3.53
CA ASN A 154 5.87 16.25 -3.96
C ASN A 154 6.80 15.34 -4.73
N PHE A 155 7.00 15.60 -6.01
CA PHE A 155 8.06 14.92 -6.76
C PHE A 155 9.41 15.47 -6.33
N LEU A 156 10.33 14.56 -5.99
CA LEU A 156 11.71 14.89 -5.66
C LEU A 156 12.34 15.59 -6.87
N PRO A 157 13.19 16.60 -6.62
CA PRO A 157 13.87 17.33 -7.68
C PRO A 157 14.69 16.37 -8.55
N LYS A 158 14.64 16.56 -9.86
CA LYS A 158 15.40 15.77 -10.83
C LYS A 158 16.86 16.20 -10.97
N PHE A 159 17.21 17.37 -10.41
CA PHE A 159 18.55 17.96 -10.52
C PHE A 159 19.08 18.05 -11.96
N GLU A 160 18.18 18.39 -12.89
CA GLU A 160 18.48 18.56 -14.34
C GLU A 160 18.93 19.99 -14.69
N TYR A 161 18.69 20.96 -13.79
CA TYR A 161 18.96 22.37 -14.01
C TYR A 161 19.76 22.97 -12.85
N GLY A 162 20.75 23.79 -13.17
CA GLY A 162 21.65 24.42 -12.19
C GLY A 162 22.74 25.24 -12.86
N ASP A 163 23.47 26.03 -12.07
CA ASP A 163 24.65 26.80 -12.49
C ASP A 163 25.97 26.08 -12.15
N ILE A 164 25.90 24.98 -11.39
CA ILE A 164 27.03 24.12 -11.06
C ILE A 164 26.66 22.64 -11.19
N THR A 165 27.65 21.83 -11.56
CA THR A 165 27.53 20.38 -11.62
C THR A 165 28.28 19.76 -10.44
N LEU A 166 27.56 19.06 -9.55
CA LEU A 166 28.17 18.21 -8.54
C LEU A 166 28.48 16.85 -9.14
N LYS A 167 29.73 16.40 -9.03
CA LYS A 167 30.17 15.09 -9.50
C LYS A 167 30.42 14.17 -8.32
N PHE A 168 29.62 13.12 -8.22
CA PHE A 168 29.84 11.98 -7.34
C PHE A 168 30.58 10.88 -8.12
N LYS A 169 30.92 9.78 -7.43
CA LYS A 169 31.68 8.68 -8.03
C LYS A 169 31.01 8.13 -9.29
N ASP A 170 29.69 7.93 -9.23
CA ASP A 170 28.91 7.26 -10.28
C ASP A 170 27.80 8.16 -10.87
N GLU A 171 27.61 9.38 -10.35
CA GLU A 171 26.48 10.25 -10.70
C GLU A 171 26.87 11.73 -10.78
N THR A 172 26.10 12.50 -11.56
CA THR A 172 26.24 13.96 -11.65
C THR A 172 24.90 14.64 -11.41
N LEU A 173 24.90 15.70 -10.59
CA LEU A 173 23.70 16.49 -10.29
C LEU A 173 23.90 17.94 -10.74
N GLN A 174 22.93 18.52 -11.46
CA GLN A 174 22.88 19.96 -11.74
C GLN A 174 22.12 20.65 -10.62
N VAL A 175 22.74 21.63 -9.97
CA VAL A 175 22.17 22.35 -8.83
C VAL A 175 22.49 23.84 -8.90
N TYR A 176 21.70 24.65 -8.20
CA TYR A 176 21.99 26.07 -8.03
C TYR A 176 22.91 26.28 -6.82
N LYS A 177 24.08 26.88 -7.06
CA LYS A 177 25.09 27.18 -6.05
C LYS A 177 24.54 28.00 -4.90
N ALA A 178 23.66 28.94 -5.18
CA ALA A 178 22.99 29.74 -4.16
C ALA A 178 22.24 28.87 -3.14
N LEU A 179 21.54 27.81 -3.59
CA LEU A 179 20.82 26.89 -2.70
C LEU A 179 21.78 26.03 -1.88
N LEU A 180 22.87 25.54 -2.48
CA LEU A 180 23.89 24.81 -1.71
C LEU A 180 24.53 25.70 -0.63
N SER A 181 24.79 26.96 -0.98
CA SER A 181 25.45 27.92 -0.09
C SER A 181 24.60 28.25 1.14
N LEU A 182 23.26 28.18 1.03
CA LEU A 182 22.33 28.39 2.15
C LEU A 182 22.43 27.26 3.19
N HIS A 183 22.70 26.04 2.75
CA HIS A 183 22.63 24.84 3.60
C HIS A 183 24.00 24.21 3.90
N SER A 184 25.08 24.71 3.31
CA SER A 184 26.43 24.21 3.56
C SER A 184 27.46 25.32 3.38
N ASN A 185 28.15 25.66 4.48
CA ASN A 185 29.26 26.60 4.44
C ASN A 185 30.39 26.10 3.53
N TYR A 186 30.67 24.80 3.56
CA TYR A 186 31.70 24.17 2.71
C TYR A 186 31.40 24.33 1.21
N MET A 187 30.15 24.09 0.81
CA MET A 187 29.73 24.21 -0.59
C MET A 187 29.48 25.66 -1.01
N GLY A 188 29.27 26.56 -0.05
CA GLY A 188 29.05 27.98 -0.29
C GLY A 188 30.31 28.83 -0.35
N THR A 189 31.41 28.38 0.26
CA THR A 189 32.69 29.09 0.17
C THR A 189 33.39 28.76 -1.14
N ASN A 190 33.53 29.78 -1.99
CA ASN A 190 34.38 29.75 -3.17
C ASN A 190 35.85 29.53 -2.81
N SER A 191 36.36 28.33 -3.08
CA SER A 191 37.67 28.14 -3.74
C SER A 191 37.87 26.68 -4.12
N ILE A 192 37.20 26.23 -5.19
CA ILE A 192 37.75 25.14 -6.01
C ILE A 192 38.65 25.85 -7.03
N GLN A 193 39.97 25.83 -6.78
CA GLN A 193 40.98 26.08 -7.80
C GLN A 193 41.09 24.86 -8.72
#